data_AF-A0A059BLB3-F1
#
_entry.id   AF-A0A059BLB3-F1
#
_cell.length_a   1.000
_cell.length_b   1.000
_cell.length_c   1.000
_cell.angle_alpha   90.00
_cell.angle_beta   90.00
_cell.angle_gamma   90.00
#
_symmetry.space_group_name_H-M   'P 1'
#
loop_
_entity.id
_entity.type
_entity.pdbx_description
1 polymer ?
#
loop_
_entity_poly.entity_id
_entity_poly.type
_entity_poly.pdbx_seq_one_letter_code
_entity_poly.pdbx_strand_id
1 'polypeptide(L)' 'MERATSFPLQPPTYGNSITILSIDGGGIRGLIPGTILHFLESELQKLDGEDARLCRLLRRYFWNKHWAA' A
#
# COMPACT_ATOMS: atom_id res chain seq x y z
N MET A 1 -6.71 -18.56 22.94
CA MET A 1 -5.61 -17.72 22.41
C MET A 1 -5.21 -18.29 21.06
N GLU A 2 -5.96 -17.97 20.00
CA GLU A 2 -5.65 -18.47 18.66
C GLU A 2 -4.40 -17.76 18.12
N ARG A 3 -3.39 -18.55 17.73
CA ARG A 3 -2.20 -18.03 17.06
C ARG A 3 -2.60 -17.53 15.68
N ALA A 4 -2.57 -16.22 15.47
CA ALA A 4 -2.58 -15.66 14.13
C ALA A 4 -1.39 -16.25 13.36
N THR A 5 -1.68 -16.97 12.29
CA THR A 5 -0.69 -17.52 11.37
C THR A 5 0.10 -16.35 10.78
N SER A 6 1.35 -16.18 11.20
CA SER A 6 2.26 -15.21 10.61
C SER A 6 2.56 -15.66 9.19
N PHE A 7 1.83 -15.14 8.21
CA PHE A 7 2.21 -15.27 6.81
C PHE A 7 3.61 -14.65 6.67
N PRO A 8 4.62 -15.40 6.22
CA PRO A 8 5.94 -14.83 6.02
C PRO A 8 5.82 -13.78 4.91
N LEU A 9 5.93 -12.50 5.29
CA LEU A 9 5.97 -11.38 4.36
C LEU A 9 7.12 -11.65 3.40
N GLN A 10 6.81 -11.78 2.11
CA GLN A 10 7.86 -12.00 1.11
C GLN A 10 8.86 -10.83 1.17
N PRO A 11 10.17 -11.11 1.00
CA PRO A 11 11.17 -10.06 1.00
C PRO A 11 10.88 -9.06 -0.13
N PRO A 12 11.04 -7.75 0.12
CA PRO A 12 10.76 -6.71 -0.87
C PRO A 12 11.47 -6.94 -2.19
N THR A 13 10.71 -6.80 -3.28
CA THR A 13 11.20 -6.97 -4.65
C THR A 13 12.20 -5.87 -5.04
N TYR A 14 12.28 -4.78 -4.25
CA TYR A 14 13.26 -3.71 -4.42
C TYR A 14 13.55 -3.02 -3.08
N GLY A 15 14.82 -2.96 -2.68
CA GLY A 15 15.27 -2.36 -1.40
C GLY A 15 15.06 -3.25 -0.17
N ASN A 16 15.60 -2.83 0.99
CA ASN A 16 15.51 -3.57 2.27
C ASN A 16 14.27 -3.19 3.11
N SER A 17 13.30 -2.45 2.56
CA SER A 17 12.20 -1.85 3.31
C SER A 17 10.83 -2.36 2.85
N ILE A 18 9.97 -2.68 3.81
CA ILE A 18 8.57 -3.08 3.58
C ILE A 18 7.68 -1.88 3.90
N THR A 19 6.82 -1.49 2.95
CA THR A 19 5.85 -0.39 3.16
C THR A 19 4.49 -0.98 3.53
N ILE A 20 3.95 -0.59 4.67
CA ILE A 20 2.64 -1.02 5.16
C ILE A 20 1.77 0.21 5.33
N LEU A 21 0.53 0.15 4.82
CA LEU A 21 -0.50 1.14 5.09
C LEU A 21 -1.61 0.48 5.92
N SER A 22 -1.90 1.06 7.09
CA SER A 22 -3.03 0.67 7.94
C SER A 22 -3.95 1.87 8.10
N ILE A 23 -5.26 1.64 8.03
CA ILE A 23 -6.28 2.67 8.21
C ILE A 23 -7.28 2.14 9.24
N ASP A 24 -7.48 2.89 10.30
CA ASP A 24 -8.44 2.54 11.33
C ASP A 24 -9.87 2.73 10.86
N GLY A 25 -10.77 1.85 11.33
CA GLY A 25 -12.21 2.04 11.17
C GLY A 25 -12.71 3.23 11.98
N GLY A 26 -13.62 4.02 11.42
CA GLY A 26 -14.09 5.25 12.09
C GLY A 26 -15.42 5.82 11.61
N GLY A 27 -16.16 5.08 10.77
CA GLY A 27 -17.38 5.59 10.14
C GLY A 27 -17.10 6.87 9.35
N ILE A 28 -17.88 7.93 9.59
CA ILE A 28 -17.70 9.23 8.92
C ILE A 28 -16.32 9.86 9.17
N ARG A 29 -15.65 9.53 10.29
CA ARG A 29 -14.29 10.03 10.56
C ARG A 29 -13.23 9.45 9.64
N GLY A 30 -13.57 8.44 8.83
CA GLY A 30 -12.73 7.96 7.72
C GLY A 30 -12.42 9.04 6.68
N LEU A 31 -13.16 10.15 6.67
CA LEU A 31 -12.86 11.30 5.80
C LEU A 31 -11.53 11.98 6.17
N ILE A 32 -11.10 11.89 7.44
CA ILE A 32 -9.83 12.42 7.91
C ILE A 32 -8.65 11.66 7.26
N PRO A 33 -8.50 10.33 7.43
CA PRO A 33 -7.47 9.59 6.72
C PRO A 33 -7.68 9.62 5.20
N GLY A 34 -8.91 9.70 4.69
CA GLY A 34 -9.17 9.89 3.26
C GLY A 34 -8.53 11.15 2.69
N THR A 35 -8.64 12.28 3.41
CA THR A 35 -8.00 13.55 3.02
C THR A 35 -6.48 13.44 3.04
N ILE A 36 -5.91 12.80 4.07
CA ILE A 36 -4.46 12.58 4.19
C ILE A 36 -3.94 11.71 3.03
N LEU A 37 -4.65 10.64 2.69
CA LEU A 37 -4.28 9.75 1.59
C LEU A 37 -4.36 10.46 0.23
N HIS A 38 -5.38 11.29 0.02
CA HIS A 38 -5.48 12.10 -1.20
C HIS A 38 -4.28 13.03 -1.35
N PHE A 39 -3.90 13.73 -0.28
CA PHE A 39 -2.71 14.58 -0.27
C PHE A 39 -1.44 13.76 -0.55
N LEU A 40 -1.25 12.65 0.15
CA LEU A 40 -0.08 11.78 -0.03
C LEU A 40 0.04 11.25 -1.47
N GLU A 41 -1.09 10.86 -2.09
CA GLU A 41 -1.09 10.42 -3.49
C GLU A 41 -0.69 11.56 -4.45
N SER A 42 -1.14 12.80 -4.19
CA SER A 42 -0.75 13.95 -4.99
C SER A 42 0.75 14.26 -4.89
N GLU A 43 1.36 14.11 -3.71
CA GLU A 43 2.80 14.25 -3.54
C GLU A 43 3.56 13.13 -4.24
N LEU A 44 3.04 11.90 -4.19
CA LEU A 44 3.60 10.76 -4.90
C LEU A 44 3.58 11.00 -6.43
N GLN A 45 2.50 11.55 -6.96
CA GLN A 45 2.38 11.88 -8.39
C GLN A 45 3.36 12.96 -8.84
N LYS A 46 3.70 13.91 -7.96
CA LYS A 46 4.73 14.92 -8.26
C LYS A 46 6.13 14.30 -8.37
N LEU A 47 6.42 13.25 -7.60
CA LEU A 47 7.73 12.61 -7.56
C LEU A 47 7.88 11.53 -8.63
N ASP A 48 6.90 10.63 -8.75
CA ASP A 48 6.96 9.42 -9.58
C ASP A 48 6.15 9.54 -10.90
N GLY A 49 5.51 10.69 -11.14
CA GLY A 49 4.71 10.99 -12.32
C GLY A 49 3.19 10.79 -12.11
N GLU A 50 2.38 11.31 -13.04
CA GLU A 50 0.92 11.41 -12.91
C GLU A 50 0.21 10.06 -12.74
N ASP A 51 0.81 8.97 -13.22
CA ASP A 51 0.30 7.61 -13.07
C ASP A 51 0.57 7.00 -11.69
N ALA A 52 1.38 7.65 -10.85
CA ALA A 52 1.70 7.14 -9.53
C ALA A 52 0.44 7.06 -8.66
N ARG A 53 0.27 5.93 -7.98
CA ARG A 53 -0.88 5.65 -7.11
C ARG A 53 -0.37 5.00 -5.84
N LEU A 54 -1.02 5.26 -4.71
CA LEU A 54 -0.64 4.65 -3.43
C LEU A 54 -0.70 3.12 -3.51
N CYS A 55 -1.69 2.58 -4.21
CA CYS A 55 -1.78 1.16 -4.51
C CYS A 55 -0.55 0.62 -5.27
N ARG A 56 0.09 1.40 -6.14
CA ARG A 56 1.28 0.95 -6.87
C ARG A 56 2.49 0.80 -5.94
N LEU A 57 2.65 1.73 -4.99
CA LEU A 57 3.67 1.63 -3.95
C LEU A 57 3.46 0.39 -3.07
N LEU A 58 2.20 0.12 -2.69
CA LEU A 58 1.83 -0.99 -1.80
C LEU A 58 1.78 -2.36 -2.50
N ARG A 59 1.51 -2.40 -3.81
CA ARG A 59 1.24 -3.63 -4.59
C ARG A 59 2.47 -4.21 -5.29
N ARG A 60 3.69 -3.79 -4.96
CA ARG A 60 4.91 -4.33 -5.59
C ARG A 60 5.14 -5.83 -5.39
N TYR A 61 4.31 -6.51 -4.57
CA TYR A 61 4.31 -7.96 -4.35
C TYR A 61 3.27 -8.76 -5.12
N PHE A 62 2.18 -8.13 -5.62
CA PHE A 62 1.00 -8.89 -6.08
C PHE A 62 0.89 -9.02 -7.60
N TRP A 63 1.79 -8.41 -8.38
CA TRP A 63 1.68 -8.39 -9.85
C TRP A 63 2.55 -9.43 -10.57
N ASN A 64 3.48 -10.12 -9.89
CA ASN A 64 4.45 -11.00 -10.58
C ASN A 64 4.23 -12.51 -10.39
N LYS A 65 2.99 -12.95 -10.12
CA LYS A 65 2.58 -14.36 -10.24
C LYS A 65 1.09 -14.45 -10.55
N HIS A 66 0.68 -14.38 -11.83
CA HIS A 66 -0.39 -15.22 -12.42
C HIS A 66 -1.06 -14.74 -13.72
N TRP A 67 -0.60 -13.69 -14.41
CA TRP A 67 -1.25 -13.26 -15.67
C TRP A 67 -0.26 -12.92 -16.79
N ALA A 68 0.73 -13.78 -16.99
CA ALA A 68 1.58 -13.80 -18.20
C ALA A 68 1.27 -15.04 -19.06
N ALA A 69 0.00 -15.42 -19.15
CA ALA A 69 -0.52 -16.41 -20.09
C ALA A 69 -1.72 -15.80 -20.81
#